data_AF-A0A5D5AIZ5-F1
#
_entry.id   AF-A0A5D5AIZ5-F1
#
_cell.length_a   1.000
_cell.length_b   1.000
_cell.length_c   1.000
_cell.angle_alpha   90.00
_cell.angle_beta   90.00
_cell.angle_gamma   90.00
#
_symmetry.space_group_name_H-M   'P 1'
#
loop_
_entity.id
_entity.type
_entity.pdbx_description
1 polymer ?
#
loop_
_entity_poly.entity_id
_entity_poly.type
_entity_poly.pdbx_seq_one_letter_code
_entity_poly.pdbx_strand_id
1 'polypeptide(L)'
;MTQHTITDRRTVLTGIATGTAAVTCGCLSGSEITGSETGDSIPGTNDVFEDIFVDGTELVLEFSNDSSIDHVNVIDPSGELFSEQSIAAGVDRTRVEIGLEYEPGEYDVVALEDDEEQTTQSIVIEPDIRISNFRLARNHPEKMFEGASDIDIRTETIVRLENAGSGPDQATRLAFSGEVPRPTPDEYEMSGIYDTDSDIRRESEAVELPPGEGLTVYSQLMPFSESGQNVSCSPDTVEGTFEVVLETAVQDNPILEEYSVSFTGESLSECEIKIEGQP
;
A
#
# COMPACT_ATOMS: atom_id res chain seq x y z
N MET A 1 24.06 9.08 50.72
CA MET A 1 23.18 8.81 51.89
C MET A 1 21.97 9.71 51.67
N THR A 2 20.76 9.23 51.37
CA THR A 2 20.03 8.12 51.99
C THR A 2 19.00 7.57 50.99
N GLN A 3 18.87 6.25 50.95
CA GLN A 3 17.94 5.44 50.14
C GLN A 3 16.49 5.57 50.63
N HIS A 4 15.52 5.37 49.73
CA HIS A 4 14.15 4.86 49.95
C HIS A 4 13.45 4.77 48.57
N THR A 5 12.70 3.76 48.13
CA THR A 5 12.46 2.36 48.54
C THR A 5 11.80 1.70 47.31
N ILE A 6 12.18 0.45 47.02
CA ILE A 6 11.63 -0.38 45.93
C ILE A 6 10.20 -0.78 46.28
N THR A 7 9.26 -0.71 45.32
CA THR A 7 7.95 -1.34 45.43
C THR A 7 7.83 -2.42 44.36
N ASP A 8 7.96 -3.67 44.81
CA ASP A 8 7.64 -4.90 44.08
C ASP A 8 6.24 -5.34 44.53
N ARG A 9 5.35 -5.62 43.57
CA ARG A 9 4.05 -6.28 43.81
C ARG A 9 3.76 -7.27 42.71
N ARG A 10 4.25 -8.50 42.92
CA ARG A 10 3.71 -9.73 42.35
C ARG A 10 2.25 -9.93 42.80
N THR A 11 1.36 -10.16 41.84
CA THR A 11 0.08 -10.84 42.08
C THR A 11 -0.14 -11.87 40.98
N VAL A 12 -0.01 -13.14 41.36
CA VAL A 12 -0.39 -14.33 40.59
C VAL A 12 -1.81 -14.70 41.02
N LEU A 13 -2.73 -14.89 40.07
CA LEU A 13 -4.00 -15.57 40.32
C LEU A 13 -4.34 -16.51 39.16
N THR A 14 -4.13 -17.79 39.47
CA THR A 14 -4.55 -19.01 38.77
C THR A 14 -6.07 -19.13 38.76
N GLY A 15 -6.67 -19.55 37.64
CA GLY A 15 -8.09 -19.90 37.57
C GLY A 15 -8.42 -20.77 36.36
N ILE A 16 -8.40 -22.09 36.55
CA ILE A 16 -8.89 -23.11 35.60
C ILE A 16 -10.38 -23.32 35.86
N ALA A 17 -11.21 -23.28 34.82
CA ALA A 17 -12.58 -23.77 34.87
C ALA A 17 -12.82 -24.74 33.70
N THR A 18 -12.79 -26.03 34.03
CA THR A 18 -13.22 -27.17 33.22
C THR A 18 -14.74 -27.22 33.12
N GLY A 19 -15.27 -27.44 31.92
CA GLY A 19 -16.65 -27.83 31.67
C GLY A 19 -16.71 -29.01 30.70
N THR A 20 -17.16 -30.17 31.18
CA THR A 20 -17.40 -31.40 30.39
C THR A 20 -18.86 -31.83 30.50
N ALA A 21 -19.48 -32.19 29.37
CA ALA A 21 -20.45 -33.29 29.16
C ALA A 21 -21.14 -33.06 27.79
N ALA A 22 -21.59 -34.04 27.00
CA ALA A 22 -21.32 -35.48 26.83
C ALA A 22 -21.98 -35.90 25.50
N VAL A 23 -21.27 -36.68 24.70
CA VAL A 23 -21.63 -37.79 23.79
C VAL A 23 -23.08 -37.96 23.29
N THR A 24 -23.25 -38.05 21.96
CA THR A 24 -24.11 -39.06 21.31
C THR A 24 -23.39 -39.72 20.13
N CYS A 25 -23.44 -41.05 20.08
CA CYS A 25 -22.93 -41.90 19.03
C CYS A 25 -23.88 -41.96 17.83
N GLY A 26 -23.32 -42.19 16.63
CA GLY A 26 -24.07 -42.59 15.44
C GLY A 26 -23.14 -43.22 14.40
N CYS A 27 -22.80 -44.50 14.59
CA CYS A 27 -22.21 -45.32 13.52
C CYS A 27 -23.34 -45.85 12.63
N LEU A 28 -23.20 -45.70 11.31
CA LEU A 28 -23.79 -46.64 10.34
C LEU A 28 -22.77 -46.93 9.23
N SER A 29 -22.52 -48.21 9.00
CA SER A 29 -21.48 -48.73 8.11
C SER A 29 -21.99 -48.97 6.68
N GLY A 30 -21.15 -48.66 5.69
CA GLY A 30 -20.82 -49.51 4.53
C GLY A 30 -21.72 -49.49 3.28
N SER A 31 -21.18 -48.99 2.16
CA SER A 31 -21.01 -49.74 0.89
C SER A 31 -20.32 -48.89 -0.19
N GLU A 32 -19.36 -49.51 -0.88
CA GLU A 32 -18.58 -49.00 -2.04
C GLU A 32 -19.45 -48.62 -3.25
N ILE A 33 -19.05 -47.57 -4.01
CA ILE A 33 -18.73 -47.55 -5.46
C ILE A 33 -18.67 -46.11 -6.05
N THR A 34 -17.46 -45.75 -6.53
CA THR A 34 -17.03 -44.92 -7.68
C THR A 34 -17.23 -43.39 -7.77
N GLY A 35 -16.09 -42.69 -7.93
CA GLY A 35 -15.88 -41.42 -8.67
C GLY A 35 -16.15 -40.15 -7.86
N SER A 36 -15.35 -39.09 -7.85
CA SER A 36 -14.16 -38.69 -8.62
C SER A 36 -13.38 -37.68 -7.77
N GLU A 37 -12.06 -37.85 -7.72
CA GLU A 37 -11.02 -36.82 -7.56
C GLU A 37 -11.15 -35.86 -6.36
N THR A 38 -10.69 -36.36 -5.21
CA THR A 38 -9.95 -35.52 -4.26
C THR A 38 -8.62 -35.19 -4.93
N GLY A 39 -8.31 -33.90 -5.12
CA GLY A 39 -7.02 -33.46 -5.63
C GLY A 39 -5.90 -34.06 -4.78
N ASP A 40 -5.22 -35.02 -5.38
CA ASP A 40 -4.13 -35.78 -4.82
C ASP A 40 -2.93 -34.84 -4.70
N SER A 41 -2.59 -34.42 -3.48
CA SER A 41 -1.25 -33.91 -3.22
C SER A 41 -0.32 -35.10 -3.35
N ILE A 42 0.23 -35.29 -4.54
CA ILE A 42 1.26 -36.31 -4.82
C ILE A 42 2.42 -36.06 -3.85
N PRO A 43 2.76 -37.00 -2.95
CA PRO A 43 3.95 -36.87 -2.13
C PRO A 43 5.17 -37.15 -3.02
N GLY A 44 5.85 -36.09 -3.48
CA GLY A 44 7.03 -36.23 -4.32
C GLY A 44 7.65 -34.96 -4.91
N THR A 45 7.21 -33.75 -4.57
CA THR A 45 7.84 -32.52 -5.09
C THR A 45 8.88 -32.00 -4.09
N ASN A 46 10.16 -32.06 -4.46
CA ASN A 46 11.16 -31.18 -3.89
C ASN A 46 10.76 -29.77 -4.34
N ASP A 47 10.16 -28.97 -3.45
CA ASP A 47 9.74 -27.63 -3.79
C ASP A 47 11.00 -26.77 -4.02
N VAL A 48 11.27 -26.41 -5.27
CA VAL A 48 12.49 -25.71 -5.67
C VAL A 48 12.53 -24.31 -5.08
N PHE A 49 11.39 -23.62 -5.07
CA PHE A 49 11.27 -22.30 -4.47
C PHE A 49 10.78 -22.44 -3.03
N GLU A 50 11.43 -21.72 -2.13
CA GLU A 50 10.96 -21.52 -0.76
C GLU A 50 9.95 -20.37 -0.69
N ASP A 51 10.20 -19.29 -1.43
CA ASP A 51 9.30 -18.14 -1.52
C ASP A 51 9.54 -17.34 -2.82
N ILE A 52 8.50 -16.66 -3.28
CA ILE A 52 8.52 -15.74 -4.42
C ILE A 52 7.68 -14.52 -4.03
N PHE A 53 8.30 -13.34 -4.01
CA PHE A 53 7.62 -12.09 -3.63
C PHE A 53 8.32 -10.88 -4.23
N VAL A 54 7.65 -9.73 -4.23
CA VAL A 54 8.24 -8.47 -4.68
C VAL A 54 8.68 -7.63 -3.48
N ASP A 55 9.89 -7.07 -3.55
CA ASP A 55 10.50 -6.18 -2.56
C ASP A 55 10.98 -4.91 -3.27
N GLY A 56 10.33 -3.78 -2.99
CA GLY A 56 10.53 -2.56 -3.77
C GLY A 56 10.17 -2.80 -5.24
N THR A 57 11.13 -2.66 -6.14
CA THR A 57 10.99 -2.89 -7.59
C THR A 57 11.57 -4.21 -8.08
N GLU A 58 11.96 -5.10 -7.17
CA GLU A 58 12.63 -6.37 -7.48
C GLU A 58 11.74 -7.58 -7.14
N LEU A 59 11.64 -8.53 -8.07
CA LEU A 59 11.15 -9.88 -7.78
C LEU A 59 12.24 -10.65 -7.06
N VAL A 60 11.95 -11.05 -5.83
CA VAL A 60 12.82 -11.88 -5.02
C VAL A 60 12.41 -13.34 -5.18
N LEU A 61 13.39 -14.17 -5.53
CA LEU A 61 13.23 -15.63 -5.61
C LEU A 61 14.11 -16.26 -4.54
N GLU A 62 13.51 -17.00 -3.62
CA GLU A 62 14.21 -17.76 -2.60
C GLU A 62 14.10 -19.25 -2.93
N PHE A 63 15.22 -19.97 -2.85
CA PHE A 63 15.35 -21.35 -3.27
C PHE A 63 15.59 -22.27 -2.08
N SER A 64 15.03 -23.47 -2.15
CA SER A 64 15.34 -24.53 -1.20
C SER A 64 16.83 -24.88 -1.23
N ASN A 65 17.42 -25.12 -0.05
CA ASN A 65 18.84 -25.48 0.11
C ASN A 65 19.29 -26.73 -0.68
N ASP A 66 18.34 -27.60 -1.04
CA ASP A 66 18.58 -28.84 -1.80
C ASP A 66 18.32 -28.66 -3.31
N SER A 67 18.04 -27.43 -3.77
CA SER A 67 17.83 -27.11 -5.18
C SER A 67 19.13 -27.21 -5.99
N SER A 68 19.05 -27.85 -7.15
CA SER A 68 20.16 -28.00 -8.10
C SER A 68 19.96 -27.18 -9.37
N ILE A 69 18.95 -26.31 -9.42
CA ILE A 69 18.67 -25.47 -10.59
C ILE A 69 19.88 -24.59 -10.94
N ASP A 70 20.05 -24.35 -12.23
CA ASP A 70 21.10 -23.50 -12.78
C ASP A 70 20.54 -22.32 -13.58
N HIS A 71 19.23 -22.30 -13.85
CA HIS A 71 18.56 -21.25 -14.60
C HIS A 71 17.15 -20.97 -14.08
N VAL A 72 16.72 -19.72 -14.18
CA VAL A 72 15.33 -19.28 -13.97
C VAL A 72 14.89 -18.40 -15.13
N ASN A 73 13.69 -18.66 -15.64
CA ASN A 73 12.98 -17.79 -16.57
C ASN A 73 11.76 -17.19 -15.88
N VAL A 74 11.55 -15.89 -16.08
CA VAL A 74 10.34 -15.18 -15.68
C VAL A 74 9.56 -14.88 -16.96
N ILE A 75 8.31 -15.31 -17.00
CA ILE A 75 7.39 -15.11 -18.13
C ILE A 75 6.33 -14.10 -17.68
N ASP A 76 6.10 -13.06 -18.49
CA ASP A 76 5.13 -12.01 -18.20
C ASP A 76 3.67 -12.47 -18.47
N PRO A 77 2.67 -11.66 -18.07
CA PRO A 77 1.25 -11.99 -18.27
C PRO A 77 0.84 -12.16 -19.74
N SER A 78 1.62 -11.64 -20.69
CA SER A 78 1.39 -11.82 -22.13
C SER A 78 1.87 -13.18 -22.64
N GLY A 79 2.68 -13.89 -21.84
CA GLY A 79 3.33 -15.15 -22.17
C GLY A 79 4.71 -14.98 -22.82
N GLU A 80 5.27 -13.77 -22.81
CA GLU A 80 6.61 -13.48 -23.32
C GLU A 80 7.67 -13.63 -22.22
N LEU A 81 8.92 -13.93 -22.61
CA LEU A 81 10.02 -14.02 -21.66
C LEU A 81 10.36 -12.61 -21.16
N PHE A 82 10.08 -12.36 -19.89
CA PHE A 82 10.41 -11.11 -19.20
C PHE A 82 11.89 -11.04 -18.85
N SER A 83 12.43 -12.11 -18.24
CA SER A 83 13.82 -12.17 -17.80
C SER A 83 14.32 -13.60 -17.77
N GLU A 84 15.63 -13.76 -17.99
CA GLU A 84 16.38 -15.02 -17.87
C GLU A 84 17.59 -14.79 -16.96
N GLN A 85 17.84 -15.70 -16.03
CA GLN A 85 18.95 -15.58 -15.09
C GLN A 85 19.61 -16.93 -14.78
N SER A 86 20.93 -16.98 -14.85
CA SER A 86 21.71 -18.13 -14.39
C SER A 86 21.89 -18.08 -12.86
N ILE A 87 21.69 -19.22 -12.21
CA ILE A 87 21.84 -19.39 -10.77
C ILE A 87 23.18 -20.09 -10.49
N ALA A 88 24.03 -19.45 -9.69
CA ALA A 88 25.28 -20.06 -9.28
C ALA A 88 25.04 -21.14 -8.22
N ALA A 89 25.81 -22.22 -8.27
CA ALA A 89 25.69 -23.31 -7.29
C ALA A 89 25.84 -22.81 -5.84
N GLY A 90 24.88 -23.19 -4.99
CA GLY A 90 24.85 -22.82 -3.57
C GLY A 90 24.26 -21.43 -3.29
N VAL A 91 23.65 -20.78 -4.29
CA VAL A 91 22.83 -19.58 -4.10
C VAL A 91 21.42 -19.99 -3.66
N ASP A 92 20.96 -19.42 -2.56
CA ASP A 92 19.63 -19.62 -1.97
C ASP A 92 18.66 -18.48 -2.29
N ARG A 93 19.15 -17.37 -2.86
CA ARG A 93 18.33 -16.21 -3.20
C ARG A 93 18.86 -15.45 -4.41
N THR A 94 17.95 -15.05 -5.29
CA THR A 94 18.26 -14.11 -6.37
C THR A 94 17.21 -13.02 -6.50
N ARG A 95 17.51 -12.00 -7.31
CA ARG A 95 16.64 -10.86 -7.58
C ARG A 95 16.55 -10.59 -9.08
N VAL A 96 15.35 -10.29 -9.54
CA VAL A 96 15.05 -9.86 -10.92
C VAL A 96 14.43 -8.47 -10.85
N GLU A 97 15.01 -7.51 -11.56
CA GLU A 97 14.46 -6.15 -11.62
C GLU A 97 13.15 -6.16 -12.42
N ILE A 98 12.05 -5.74 -11.80
CA ILE A 98 10.76 -5.54 -12.48
C ILE A 98 10.59 -4.07 -12.87
N GLY A 99 11.02 -3.15 -12.00
CA GLY A 99 10.84 -1.71 -12.20
C GLY A 99 9.39 -1.26 -12.07
N LEU A 100 9.02 -0.20 -12.81
CA LEU A 100 7.69 0.44 -12.81
C LEU A 100 7.03 0.46 -14.20
N GLU A 101 7.65 -0.18 -15.21
CA GLU A 101 7.15 -0.27 -16.59
C GLU A 101 6.65 -1.69 -16.92
N TYR A 102 6.30 -2.46 -15.89
CA TYR A 102 5.87 -3.85 -16.03
C TYR A 102 4.39 -3.95 -16.37
N GLU A 103 3.96 -5.10 -16.91
CA GLU A 103 2.55 -5.38 -17.18
C GLU A 103 1.90 -6.02 -15.94
N PRO A 104 0.89 -5.39 -15.31
CA PRO A 104 0.24 -5.99 -14.16
C PRO A 104 -0.46 -7.30 -14.51
N GLY A 105 -0.29 -8.32 -13.68
CA GLY A 105 -0.94 -9.61 -13.89
C GLY A 105 -0.20 -10.79 -13.26
N GLU A 106 -0.50 -12.00 -13.75
CA GLU A 106 0.14 -13.23 -13.32
C GLU A 106 1.44 -13.47 -14.11
N TYR A 107 2.54 -13.61 -13.40
CA TYR A 107 3.86 -13.97 -13.92
C TYR A 107 4.17 -15.42 -13.57
N ASP A 108 4.76 -16.16 -14.50
CA ASP A 108 5.25 -17.51 -14.27
C ASP A 108 6.76 -17.50 -14.07
N VAL A 109 7.22 -18.08 -12.96
CA VAL A 109 8.63 -18.29 -12.65
C VAL A 109 8.96 -19.77 -12.88
N VAL A 110 9.73 -20.03 -13.93
CA VAL A 110 10.10 -21.37 -14.39
C VAL A 110 11.53 -21.67 -13.97
N ALA A 111 11.72 -22.71 -13.17
CA ALA A 111 13.03 -23.18 -12.72
C ALA A 111 13.54 -24.32 -13.61
N LEU A 112 14.79 -24.21 -14.05
CA LEU A 112 15.40 -25.13 -15.00
C LEU A 112 16.69 -25.75 -14.40
N GLU A 113 16.95 -27.00 -14.75
CA GLU A 113 18.24 -27.69 -14.53
C GLU A 113 18.66 -28.32 -15.87
N ASP A 114 19.87 -28.01 -16.35
CA ASP A 114 20.38 -28.52 -17.65
C ASP A 114 19.37 -28.30 -18.82
N ASP A 115 18.73 -27.12 -18.87
CA ASP A 115 17.66 -26.74 -19.82
C ASP A 115 16.33 -27.53 -19.70
N GLU A 116 16.16 -28.36 -18.67
CA GLU A 116 14.91 -29.10 -18.41
C GLU A 116 14.09 -28.45 -17.29
N GLU A 117 12.79 -28.22 -17.52
CA GLU A 117 11.87 -27.66 -16.53
C GLU A 117 11.71 -28.59 -15.33
N GLN A 118 12.05 -28.05 -14.15
CA GLN A 118 11.89 -28.74 -12.88
C GLN A 118 10.56 -28.39 -12.22
N THR A 119 10.21 -27.09 -12.21
CA THR A 119 8.94 -26.60 -11.68
C THR A 119 8.61 -25.23 -12.27
N THR A 120 7.33 -24.87 -12.18
CA THR A 120 6.80 -23.55 -12.49
C THR A 120 5.95 -23.07 -11.31
N GLN A 121 6.15 -21.84 -10.86
CA GLN A 121 5.31 -21.18 -9.86
C GLN A 121 4.82 -19.84 -10.37
N SER A 122 3.54 -19.55 -10.14
CA SER A 122 2.90 -18.31 -10.58
C SER A 122 2.78 -17.31 -9.44
N ILE A 123 3.02 -16.04 -9.72
CA ILE A 123 2.84 -14.91 -8.80
C ILE A 123 2.05 -13.81 -9.50
N VAL A 124 1.03 -13.26 -8.82
CA VAL A 124 0.35 -12.05 -9.28
C VAL A 124 1.17 -10.84 -8.84
N ILE A 125 1.52 -9.97 -9.79
CA ILE A 125 2.21 -8.71 -9.57
C ILE A 125 1.29 -7.61 -10.08
N GLU A 126 0.55 -6.99 -9.18
CA GLU A 126 -0.33 -5.87 -9.48
C GLU A 126 -0.37 -4.90 -8.30
N PRO A 127 -0.36 -3.59 -8.55
CA PRO A 127 -0.50 -2.62 -7.47
C PRO A 127 -1.98 -2.48 -7.09
N ASP A 128 -2.23 -2.09 -5.84
CA ASP A 128 -3.57 -1.75 -5.36
C ASP A 128 -3.47 -0.49 -4.50
N ILE A 129 -3.28 0.63 -5.20
CA ILE A 129 -3.08 1.94 -4.61
C ILE A 129 -4.42 2.55 -4.20
N ARG A 130 -4.48 3.04 -2.97
CA ARG A 130 -5.66 3.68 -2.41
C ARG A 130 -5.29 4.89 -1.57
N ILE A 131 -6.18 5.87 -1.51
CA ILE A 131 -6.11 6.94 -0.52
C ILE A 131 -6.76 6.42 0.77
N SER A 132 -5.95 5.92 1.70
CA SER A 132 -6.46 5.32 2.94
C SER A 132 -6.90 6.36 3.97
N ASN A 133 -6.38 7.59 3.89
CA ASN A 133 -6.76 8.66 4.79
C ASN A 133 -6.53 10.05 4.21
N PHE A 134 -7.43 10.98 4.54
CA PHE A 134 -7.31 12.39 4.19
C PHE A 134 -7.48 13.27 5.42
N ARG A 135 -6.56 14.23 5.61
CA ARG A 135 -6.64 15.23 6.69
C ARG A 135 -6.23 16.62 6.26
N LEU A 136 -6.70 17.61 7.01
CA LEU A 136 -6.21 18.97 6.94
C LEU A 136 -5.14 19.19 8.00
N ALA A 137 -4.00 19.74 7.60
CA ALA A 137 -2.90 20.06 8.51
C ALA A 137 -3.34 20.96 9.66
N ARG A 138 -4.27 21.89 9.41
CA ARG A 138 -4.74 22.85 10.41
C ARG A 138 -5.46 22.20 11.59
N ASN A 139 -6.02 21.01 11.37
CA ASN A 139 -6.70 20.20 12.38
C ASN A 139 -5.78 19.12 12.98
N HIS A 140 -4.63 18.86 12.34
CA HIS A 140 -3.67 17.80 12.68
C HIS A 140 -2.21 18.25 12.51
N PRO A 141 -1.78 19.35 13.16
CA PRO A 141 -0.43 19.90 12.97
C PRO A 141 0.68 18.93 13.39
N GLU A 142 0.40 18.00 14.31
CA GLU A 142 1.32 16.97 14.78
C GLU A 142 1.64 15.88 13.73
N LYS A 143 0.92 15.86 12.62
CA LYS A 143 1.09 14.92 11.50
C LYS A 143 1.82 15.54 10.31
N MET A 144 2.24 16.80 10.45
CA MET A 144 3.03 17.49 9.43
C MET A 144 4.47 17.00 9.41
N PHE A 145 5.11 17.17 8.25
CA PHE A 145 6.53 16.91 8.06
C PHE A 145 7.39 17.81 8.98
N GLU A 146 8.61 17.36 9.27
CA GLU A 146 9.53 18.12 10.10
C GLU A 146 9.88 19.46 9.43
N GLY A 147 9.85 20.55 10.20
CA GLY A 147 10.14 21.89 9.68
C GLY A 147 8.94 22.59 9.01
N ALA A 148 7.75 21.98 9.01
CA ALA A 148 6.53 22.63 8.55
C ALA A 148 6.31 23.97 9.26
N SER A 149 6.09 25.01 8.47
CA SER A 149 5.85 26.36 8.94
C SER A 149 4.39 26.59 9.30
N ASP A 150 4.09 27.73 9.94
CA ASP A 150 2.70 28.11 10.24
C ASP A 150 1.83 28.23 8.99
N ILE A 151 2.42 28.58 7.83
CA ILE A 151 1.64 28.62 6.59
C ILE A 151 1.31 27.21 6.10
N ASP A 152 2.26 26.27 6.14
CA ASP A 152 2.01 24.87 5.76
C ASP A 152 0.91 24.28 6.66
N ILE A 153 1.00 24.48 7.98
CA ILE A 153 -0.02 23.99 8.91
C ILE A 153 -1.41 24.55 8.57
N ARG A 154 -1.55 25.82 8.18
CA ARG A 154 -2.87 26.41 7.91
C ARG A 154 -3.49 25.97 6.59
N THR A 155 -2.68 25.63 5.58
CA THR A 155 -3.15 25.49 4.20
C THR A 155 -3.01 24.08 3.61
N GLU A 156 -2.22 23.22 4.24
CA GLU A 156 -1.81 21.95 3.65
C GLU A 156 -2.80 20.81 3.92
N THR A 157 -2.77 19.84 3.02
CA THR A 157 -3.45 18.54 3.17
C THR A 157 -2.46 17.45 3.53
N ILE A 158 -2.93 16.46 4.26
CA ILE A 158 -2.18 15.27 4.64
C ILE A 158 -2.92 14.09 4.02
N VAL A 159 -2.32 13.50 3.00
CA VAL A 159 -2.93 12.40 2.24
C VAL A 159 -2.12 11.15 2.53
N ARG A 160 -2.77 10.11 3.07
CA ARG A 160 -2.14 8.80 3.25
C ARG A 160 -2.49 7.92 2.06
N LEU A 161 -1.44 7.45 1.40
CA LEU A 161 -1.49 6.45 0.34
C LEU A 161 -1.10 5.09 0.92
N GLU A 162 -1.73 4.03 0.42
CA GLU A 162 -1.39 2.65 0.74
C GLU A 162 -1.39 1.83 -0.55
N ASN A 163 -0.37 1.00 -0.72
CA ASN A 163 -0.33 -0.04 -1.73
C ASN A 163 -0.65 -1.38 -1.06
N ALA A 164 -1.88 -1.86 -1.20
CA ALA A 164 -2.28 -3.17 -0.67
C ALA A 164 -1.96 -4.32 -1.65
N GLY A 165 -1.38 -4.01 -2.81
CA GLY A 165 -1.05 -4.93 -3.87
C GLY A 165 0.33 -5.55 -3.68
N SER A 166 0.63 -6.51 -4.54
CA SER A 166 1.92 -7.21 -4.60
C SER A 166 2.91 -6.55 -5.57
N GLY A 167 2.44 -5.69 -6.47
CA GLY A 167 3.27 -4.96 -7.43
C GLY A 167 3.58 -3.53 -6.96
N PRO A 168 4.76 -2.99 -7.32
CA PRO A 168 5.13 -1.61 -7.01
C PRO A 168 4.40 -0.63 -7.91
N ASP A 169 4.21 0.59 -7.42
CA ASP A 169 3.72 1.69 -8.25
C ASP A 169 4.44 2.99 -7.87
N GLN A 170 4.10 4.06 -8.56
CA GLN A 170 4.57 5.39 -8.28
C GLN A 170 3.41 6.38 -8.45
N ALA A 171 3.13 7.20 -7.44
CA ALA A 171 2.18 8.29 -7.58
C ALA A 171 2.81 9.41 -8.41
N THR A 172 2.21 9.70 -9.54
CA THR A 172 2.67 10.68 -10.53
C THR A 172 1.85 11.96 -10.51
N ARG A 173 0.66 11.94 -9.89
CA ARG A 173 -0.16 13.14 -9.73
C ARG A 173 -1.04 13.11 -8.48
N LEU A 174 -1.11 14.23 -7.77
CA LEU A 174 -2.06 14.53 -6.70
C LEU A 174 -2.76 15.86 -7.03
N ALA A 175 -4.06 15.79 -7.32
CA ALA A 175 -4.88 16.94 -7.67
C ALA A 175 -6.16 17.01 -6.81
N PHE A 176 -6.73 18.21 -6.77
CA PHE A 176 -7.92 18.53 -6.00
C PHE A 176 -8.92 19.28 -6.87
N SER A 177 -10.17 18.82 -6.94
CA SER A 177 -11.25 19.46 -7.70
C SER A 177 -12.46 19.71 -6.81
N GLY A 178 -13.50 20.38 -7.33
CA GLY A 178 -14.71 20.66 -6.56
C GLY A 178 -14.56 21.83 -5.57
N GLU A 179 -15.24 21.76 -4.43
CA GLU A 179 -15.43 22.87 -3.49
C GLU A 179 -14.28 23.01 -2.48
N VAL A 180 -13.04 23.07 -2.98
CA VAL A 180 -11.86 23.52 -2.23
C VAL A 180 -11.54 24.99 -2.52
N PRO A 181 -10.92 25.75 -1.58
CA PRO A 181 -10.55 27.16 -1.82
C PRO A 181 -9.73 27.39 -3.09
N ARG A 182 -8.77 26.49 -3.34
CA ARG A 182 -7.83 26.55 -4.46
C ARG A 182 -7.76 25.19 -5.17
N PRO A 183 -8.68 24.89 -6.09
CA PRO A 183 -8.61 23.65 -6.85
C PRO A 183 -7.35 23.63 -7.74
N THR A 184 -6.92 22.43 -8.09
CA THR A 184 -5.86 22.22 -9.06
C THR A 184 -6.35 22.64 -10.44
N PRO A 185 -5.67 23.55 -11.14
CA PRO A 185 -6.06 23.93 -12.49
C PRO A 185 -5.97 22.75 -13.45
N ASP A 186 -6.91 22.62 -14.38
CA ASP A 186 -6.93 21.55 -15.39
C ASP A 186 -5.65 21.52 -16.26
N GLU A 187 -5.06 22.70 -16.50
CA GLU A 187 -3.82 22.89 -17.27
C GLU A 187 -2.54 22.66 -16.46
N TYR A 188 -2.65 22.25 -15.18
CA TYR A 188 -1.49 21.95 -14.37
C TYR A 188 -0.87 20.63 -14.79
N GLU A 189 0.37 20.63 -15.29
CA GLU A 189 1.00 19.44 -15.87
C GLU A 189 1.99 18.74 -14.93
N MET A 190 2.33 19.35 -13.79
CA MET A 190 3.24 18.75 -12.81
C MET A 190 2.46 17.80 -11.88
N SER A 191 3.15 16.97 -11.10
CA SER A 191 2.57 16.01 -10.16
C SER A 191 1.67 16.65 -9.09
N GLY A 192 1.95 17.87 -8.64
CA GLY A 192 1.28 18.48 -7.49
C GLY A 192 1.67 17.89 -6.13
N ILE A 193 2.67 17.00 -6.07
CA ILE A 193 3.13 16.32 -4.85
C ILE A 193 4.32 17.08 -4.26
N TYR A 194 4.20 17.52 -3.00
CA TYR A 194 5.27 18.23 -2.32
C TYR A 194 6.48 17.33 -2.04
N ASP A 195 7.69 17.81 -2.37
CA ASP A 195 8.96 17.15 -2.06
C ASP A 195 9.42 17.50 -0.64
N THR A 196 9.21 16.58 0.31
CA THR A 196 9.56 16.76 1.72
C THR A 196 11.07 16.63 1.99
N ASP A 197 11.84 16.06 1.07
CA ASP A 197 13.29 15.90 1.21
C ASP A 197 14.05 17.15 0.74
N SER A 198 13.32 18.14 0.22
CA SER A 198 13.86 19.40 -0.24
C SER A 198 13.91 20.48 0.83
N ASP A 199 15.05 21.14 0.97
CA ASP A 199 15.20 22.38 1.75
C ASP A 199 14.43 23.58 1.17
N ILE A 200 13.96 23.48 -0.07
CA ILE A 200 13.15 24.50 -0.75
C ILE A 200 11.78 23.95 -1.11
N ARG A 201 10.73 24.78 -1.07
CA ARG A 201 9.40 24.32 -1.44
C ARG A 201 9.30 24.04 -2.95
N ARG A 202 9.46 22.78 -3.34
CA ARG A 202 9.35 22.30 -4.72
C ARG A 202 8.51 21.03 -4.76
N GLU A 203 8.23 20.62 -5.97
CA GLU A 203 7.46 19.43 -6.24
C GLU A 203 8.37 18.24 -6.53
N SER A 204 7.94 17.05 -6.10
CA SER A 204 8.54 15.81 -6.57
C SER A 204 7.99 15.48 -7.96
N GLU A 205 8.79 14.91 -8.84
CA GLU A 205 8.27 14.43 -10.15
C GLU A 205 7.26 13.30 -9.93
N ALA A 206 7.55 12.42 -8.97
CA ALA A 206 6.69 11.33 -8.55
C ALA A 206 7.17 10.78 -7.19
N VAL A 207 6.40 9.89 -6.56
CA VAL A 207 6.80 9.23 -5.29
C VAL A 207 6.50 7.73 -5.35
N GLU A 208 7.49 6.92 -4.96
CA GLU A 208 7.39 5.46 -5.02
C GLU A 208 6.42 4.92 -3.96
N LEU A 209 5.69 3.87 -4.33
CA LEU A 209 4.73 3.15 -3.52
C LEU A 209 5.07 1.65 -3.58
N PRO A 210 6.02 1.18 -2.75
CA PRO A 210 6.38 -0.23 -2.67
C PRO A 210 5.18 -1.12 -2.28
N PRO A 211 5.18 -2.41 -2.66
CA PRO A 211 4.09 -3.32 -2.32
C PRO A 211 3.95 -3.51 -0.81
N GLY A 212 2.71 -3.53 -0.32
CA GLY A 212 2.38 -3.68 1.09
C GLY A 212 2.74 -2.48 1.99
N GLU A 213 3.25 -1.39 1.42
CA GLU A 213 3.66 -0.19 2.16
C GLU A 213 2.65 0.96 2.02
N GLY A 214 2.80 1.98 2.86
CA GLY A 214 1.99 3.19 2.77
C GLY A 214 2.76 4.44 3.13
N LEU A 215 2.58 5.49 2.34
CA LEU A 215 3.30 6.75 2.40
C LEU A 215 2.35 7.92 2.71
N THR A 216 2.83 8.92 3.42
CA THR A 216 2.11 10.19 3.58
C THR A 216 2.66 11.20 2.59
N VAL A 217 1.78 11.79 1.78
CA VAL A 217 2.11 12.83 0.80
C VAL A 217 1.36 14.13 1.13
N TYR A 218 1.93 15.23 0.67
CA TYR A 218 1.39 16.58 0.86
C TYR A 218 1.24 17.26 -0.50
N SER A 219 0.39 18.29 -0.60
CA SER A 219 0.17 18.96 -1.88
C SER A 219 1.14 20.13 -2.07
N GLN A 220 1.78 20.21 -3.22
CA GLN A 220 2.54 21.41 -3.56
C GLN A 220 1.62 22.64 -3.72
N LEU A 221 0.35 22.43 -4.08
CA LEU A 221 -0.60 23.47 -4.45
C LEU A 221 -1.41 24.07 -3.30
N MET A 222 -1.37 23.46 -2.11
CA MET A 222 -2.08 23.95 -0.91
C MET A 222 -3.57 24.23 -1.19
N PRO A 223 -4.40 23.19 -1.42
CA PRO A 223 -5.76 23.37 -1.93
C PRO A 223 -6.69 24.12 -0.96
N PHE A 224 -6.33 24.17 0.33
CA PHE A 224 -7.06 24.92 1.37
C PHE A 224 -6.41 26.27 1.72
N SER A 225 -5.59 26.81 0.82
CA SER A 225 -5.01 28.13 1.00
C SER A 225 -6.07 29.24 1.06
N GLU A 226 -5.87 30.17 1.99
CA GLU A 226 -6.71 31.35 2.20
C GLU A 226 -6.71 32.32 1.01
N SER A 227 -5.71 32.20 0.12
CA SER A 227 -5.65 32.96 -1.14
C SER A 227 -6.59 32.42 -2.22
N GLY A 228 -7.24 31.27 -1.95
CA GLY A 228 -8.24 30.67 -2.81
C GLY A 228 -9.46 31.57 -3.00
N GLN A 229 -10.13 31.43 -4.15
CA GLN A 229 -11.31 32.23 -4.50
C GLN A 229 -12.50 31.37 -4.92
N ASN A 230 -12.34 30.04 -4.93
CA ASN A 230 -13.36 29.12 -5.42
C ASN A 230 -14.49 28.92 -4.41
N VAL A 231 -14.17 28.95 -3.11
CA VAL A 231 -15.16 28.93 -2.02
C VAL A 231 -14.89 30.05 -1.01
N SER A 232 -15.90 30.38 -0.22
CA SER A 232 -15.84 31.38 0.84
C SER A 232 -16.45 30.84 2.13
N CYS A 233 -15.92 31.25 3.28
CA CYS A 233 -16.53 30.93 4.57
C CYS A 233 -17.66 31.90 4.92
N SER A 234 -18.65 31.38 5.65
CA SER A 234 -19.77 32.14 6.18
C SER A 234 -19.98 31.80 7.66
N PRO A 235 -20.51 32.74 8.48
CA PRO A 235 -20.94 32.44 9.85
C PRO A 235 -22.02 31.35 9.94
N ASP A 236 -22.82 31.18 8.89
CA ASP A 236 -23.95 30.24 8.87
C ASP A 236 -23.59 28.81 8.43
N THR A 237 -22.29 28.50 8.30
CA THR A 237 -21.74 27.25 7.74
C THR A 237 -22.12 27.03 6.26
N VAL A 238 -21.13 26.71 5.43
CA VAL A 238 -21.33 26.32 4.03
C VAL A 238 -20.87 24.89 3.86
N GLU A 239 -21.76 24.03 3.40
CA GLU A 239 -21.45 22.64 3.06
C GLU A 239 -21.03 22.54 1.60
N GLY A 240 -20.17 21.57 1.30
CA GLY A 240 -19.75 21.26 -0.05
C GLY A 240 -19.11 19.89 -0.21
N THR A 241 -18.72 19.55 -1.42
CA THR A 241 -17.97 18.34 -1.78
C THR A 241 -16.77 18.65 -2.64
N PHE A 242 -15.70 17.88 -2.45
CA PHE A 242 -14.50 17.97 -3.28
C PHE A 242 -13.94 16.58 -3.53
N GLU A 243 -13.15 16.44 -4.59
CA GLU A 243 -12.51 15.18 -4.93
C GLU A 243 -10.99 15.32 -4.81
N VAL A 244 -10.37 14.25 -4.32
CA VAL A 244 -8.92 14.04 -4.42
C VAL A 244 -8.69 13.06 -5.57
N VAL A 245 -7.89 13.50 -6.53
CA VAL A 245 -7.52 12.72 -7.72
C VAL A 245 -6.06 12.32 -7.58
N LEU A 246 -5.82 11.01 -7.59
CA LEU A 246 -4.48 10.43 -7.59
C LEU A 246 -4.26 9.66 -8.90
N GLU A 247 -3.24 10.03 -9.64
CA GLU A 247 -2.77 9.25 -10.81
C GLU A 247 -1.48 8.53 -10.42
N THR A 248 -1.32 7.32 -10.94
CA THR A 248 -0.13 6.50 -10.72
C THR A 248 0.46 6.07 -12.07
N ALA A 249 1.68 5.52 -12.05
CA ALA A 249 2.37 5.13 -13.27
C ALA A 249 1.82 3.82 -13.86
N VAL A 250 1.42 2.89 -12.99
CA VAL A 250 1.07 1.51 -13.38
C VAL A 250 -0.44 1.31 -13.50
N GLN A 251 -1.27 1.96 -12.67
CA GLN A 251 -2.72 1.80 -12.77
C GLN A 251 -3.32 2.61 -13.93
N ASP A 252 -4.12 1.96 -14.77
CA ASP A 252 -4.76 2.57 -15.94
C ASP A 252 -5.72 3.73 -15.61
N ASN A 253 -6.38 3.66 -14.44
CA ASN A 253 -7.41 4.61 -14.05
C ASN A 253 -6.98 5.45 -12.86
N PRO A 254 -7.28 6.77 -12.86
CA PRO A 254 -7.08 7.59 -11.69
C PRO A 254 -7.94 7.09 -10.52
N ILE A 255 -7.37 7.19 -9.33
CA ILE A 255 -8.08 6.95 -8.06
C ILE A 255 -8.77 8.24 -7.67
N LEU A 256 -10.08 8.15 -7.45
CA LEU A 256 -10.95 9.29 -7.12
C LEU A 256 -11.60 9.03 -5.76
N GLU A 257 -11.33 9.91 -4.80
CA GLU A 257 -12.01 9.90 -3.51
C GLU A 257 -12.76 11.21 -3.29
N GLU A 258 -14.07 11.10 -3.11
CA GLU A 258 -14.95 12.23 -2.81
C GLU A 258 -15.07 12.42 -1.29
N TYR A 259 -14.97 13.67 -0.86
CA TYR A 259 -15.10 14.07 0.54
C TYR A 259 -16.14 15.17 0.69
N SER A 260 -16.92 15.11 1.77
CA SER A 260 -17.78 16.23 2.19
C SER A 260 -16.98 17.18 3.07
N VAL A 261 -17.20 18.48 2.88
CA VAL A 261 -16.49 19.56 3.57
C VAL A 261 -17.46 20.62 4.07
N SER A 262 -17.21 21.14 5.26
CA SER A 262 -17.93 22.30 5.79
C SER A 262 -16.98 23.46 6.09
N PHE A 263 -17.46 24.67 5.83
CA PHE A 263 -16.74 25.93 5.99
C PHE A 263 -17.51 26.87 6.90
N THR A 264 -16.99 27.15 8.10
CA THR A 264 -17.63 28.04 9.08
C THR A 264 -16.67 29.15 9.52
N GLY A 265 -17.07 30.41 9.37
CA GLY A 265 -16.27 31.55 9.82
C GLY A 265 -16.49 32.81 8.98
N GLU A 266 -15.93 33.93 9.43
CA GLU A 266 -16.10 35.23 8.74
C GLU A 266 -15.25 35.36 7.47
N SER A 267 -14.17 34.59 7.36
CA SER A 267 -13.23 34.59 6.23
C SER A 267 -12.41 33.29 6.20
N LEU A 268 -11.74 32.99 5.09
CA LEU A 268 -10.90 31.78 4.98
C LEU A 268 -9.78 31.71 6.03
N SER A 269 -9.22 32.86 6.44
CA SER A 269 -8.18 32.94 7.45
C SER A 269 -8.64 32.54 8.85
N GLU A 270 -9.91 32.79 9.15
CA GLU A 270 -10.54 32.46 10.44
C GLU A 270 -11.52 31.29 10.30
N CYS A 271 -11.47 30.59 9.17
CA CYS A 271 -12.42 29.54 8.86
C CYS A 271 -12.08 28.26 9.59
N GLU A 272 -13.06 27.75 10.32
CA GLU A 272 -13.09 26.36 10.74
C GLU A 272 -13.52 25.52 9.54
N ILE A 273 -12.61 24.66 9.07
CA ILE A 273 -12.85 23.75 7.95
C ILE A 273 -12.85 22.33 8.49
N LYS A 274 -13.92 21.58 8.22
CA LYS A 274 -14.05 20.17 8.63
C LYS A 274 -14.33 19.29 7.43
N ILE A 275 -13.74 18.11 7.44
CA ILE A 275 -13.98 17.07 6.44
C ILE A 275 -14.80 15.98 7.13
N GLU A 276 -15.95 15.62 6.57
CA GLU A 276 -16.77 14.55 7.14
C GLU A 276 -16.17 13.18 6.78
N GLY A 277 -16.38 12.18 7.66
CA GLY A 277 -15.85 10.83 7.47
C GLY A 277 -14.40 10.61 7.96
N GLN A 278 -13.77 11.61 8.58
CA GLN A 278 -12.49 11.44 9.26
C GLN A 278 -12.68 10.67 10.59
N PRO A 279 -11.88 9.62 10.87
CA PRO A 279 -11.73 9.11 12.23
C PRO A 279 -10.89 10.04 13.11
#